data_AF-A0A832GWN2-F1
#
_entry.id   AF-A0A832GWN2-F1
#
_cell.length_a   1.000
_cell.length_b   1.000
_cell.length_c   1.000
_cell.angle_alpha   90.00
_cell.angle_beta   90.00
_cell.angle_gamma   90.00
#
_symmetry.space_group_name_H-M   'P 1'
#
loop_
_entity.id
_entity.type
_entity.pdbx_description
1 polymer ?
#
loop_
_entity_poly.entity_id
_entity_poly.type
_entity_poly.pdbx_seq_one_letter_code
_entity_poly.pdbx_strand_id
1 'polypeptide(L)'
;MGYRVATAMCAALALLALTGHAASAAPASLTYYISVAANGNATVVMVFTSSASGTFYTYVPRFKPWNLTVWRGTLIERNVENSSAYFYYNATFKYLIDASGTFGMNISFLFPFASLYTSDRGWFMTPLLGAPPDVAVTVVVAIEGMGKVLDVSLNGVPVPYDVEGGSLRLRLPSLSPGGSRVTVDFRPANPVEETTMEFDANGTLVKVKAAPYYRGLARTIAGVVGKAMPYLRDVFGYSPPSVEFKLFLPTRMDLRALGYVMGEDINVGGGGPIHLNLALVRFKEGYLEMTIVHELVHKALGALGVPANSELRWFHEGVAQYVSVKICEKLGIDVSDISASLEEATRIFGSGLAKPGFVQRWTPSGNEGSYYAASYYIVATVAEGLGGLSYVKRLAGEIRGRGGVRTNQDLIAAMSAAAGKDLVPHFQEWGFDVRDVRIAAVPRLAVVLAAAALAAAVGFSLFVILWRRRVERCPYCYGEVPRGAAYCPYCGYPLREQRDERWES
;
A
#
# COMPACT_ATOMS: atom_id res chain seq x y z
N MET A 1 -12.59 25.86 -31.93
CA MET A 1 -12.23 27.05 -31.11
C MET A 1 -10.96 26.87 -30.26
N GLY A 2 -10.57 25.66 -29.85
CA GLY A 2 -9.42 25.44 -28.94
C GLY A 2 -8.01 25.80 -29.47
N TYR A 3 -7.78 25.82 -30.78
CA TYR A 3 -6.45 26.14 -31.35
C TYR A 3 -6.10 27.64 -31.33
N ARG A 4 -7.11 28.52 -31.33
CA ARG A 4 -6.90 29.99 -31.31
C ARG A 4 -6.70 30.54 -29.90
N VAL A 5 -7.20 29.83 -28.88
CA VAL A 5 -7.01 30.21 -27.46
C VAL A 5 -5.59 29.85 -26.99
N ALA A 6 -5.04 28.71 -27.43
CA ALA A 6 -3.67 28.28 -27.10
C ALA A 6 -2.60 29.20 -27.72
N THR A 7 -2.80 29.68 -28.95
CA THR A 7 -1.88 30.63 -29.60
C THR A 7 -1.98 32.04 -29.03
N ALA A 8 -3.17 32.48 -28.60
CA ALA A 8 -3.36 33.77 -27.94
C ALA A 8 -2.77 33.80 -26.51
N MET A 9 -2.85 32.70 -25.74
CA MET A 9 -2.18 32.59 -24.43
C MET A 9 -0.65 32.59 -24.55
N CYS A 10 -0.08 31.91 -25.55
CA CYS A 10 1.37 31.93 -25.80
C CYS A 10 1.91 33.33 -26.13
N ALA A 11 1.12 34.16 -26.83
CA ALA A 11 1.51 35.53 -27.15
C ALA A 11 1.32 36.50 -25.96
N ALA A 12 0.26 36.34 -25.17
CA ALA A 12 -0.03 37.20 -24.02
C ALA A 12 0.92 36.98 -22.83
N LEU A 13 1.37 35.74 -22.59
CA LEU A 13 2.36 35.42 -21.55
C LEU A 13 3.78 35.89 -21.89
N ALA A 14 4.09 36.09 -23.17
CA ALA A 14 5.39 36.63 -23.61
C ALA A 14 5.53 38.15 -23.41
N LEU A 15 4.42 38.89 -23.31
CA LEU A 15 4.40 40.35 -23.23
C LEU A 15 4.41 40.91 -21.79
N LEU A 16 4.12 40.08 -20.78
CA LEU A 16 4.11 40.50 -19.36
C LEU A 16 5.48 40.42 -18.66
N ALA A 17 6.54 39.99 -19.36
CA ALA A 17 7.89 39.86 -18.80
C ALA A 17 8.75 41.15 -18.87
N LEU A 18 8.17 42.29 -19.27
CA LEU A 18 8.88 43.55 -19.47
C LEU A 18 8.46 44.63 -18.47
N THR A 19 8.70 44.42 -17.17
CA THR A 19 8.98 45.53 -16.23
C THR A 19 9.95 45.04 -15.15
N GLY A 20 11.10 45.69 -15.08
CA GLY A 20 12.28 45.19 -14.37
C GLY A 20 12.26 45.38 -12.86
N HIS A 21 13.22 44.73 -12.20
CA HIS A 21 13.90 45.18 -10.97
C HIS A 21 15.33 44.64 -11.01
N ALA A 22 16.31 45.53 -10.92
CA ALA A 22 17.72 45.21 -10.74
C ALA A 22 17.96 44.79 -9.28
N ALA A 23 17.91 43.48 -9.05
CA ALA A 23 18.78 42.82 -8.07
C ALA A 23 19.86 42.10 -8.89
N SER A 24 21.05 41.86 -8.34
CA SER A 24 22.10 41.06 -9.00
C SER A 24 21.54 39.69 -9.38
N ALA A 25 20.95 39.58 -10.56
CA ALA A 25 20.29 38.40 -11.05
C ALA A 25 21.36 37.37 -11.37
N ALA A 26 21.12 36.10 -11.03
CA ALA A 26 21.93 35.02 -11.53
C ALA A 26 22.10 35.18 -13.05
N PRO A 27 23.29 34.94 -13.61
CA PRO A 27 23.55 35.16 -15.05
C PRO A 27 22.64 34.29 -15.94
N ALA A 28 22.04 33.24 -15.37
CA ALA A 28 21.06 32.40 -16.02
C ALA A 28 19.84 32.11 -15.12
N SER A 29 18.69 31.90 -15.75
CA SER A 29 17.45 31.53 -15.07
C SER A 29 16.69 30.45 -15.82
N LEU A 30 16.00 29.60 -15.08
CA LEU A 30 15.11 28.56 -15.59
C LEU A 30 13.75 28.70 -14.90
N THR A 31 12.70 28.88 -15.69
CA THR A 31 11.32 28.90 -15.19
C THR A 31 10.53 27.73 -15.74
N TYR A 32 9.94 26.92 -14.86
CA TYR A 32 8.98 25.89 -15.21
C TYR A 32 7.57 26.46 -15.12
N TYR A 33 6.89 26.65 -16.26
CA TYR A 33 5.47 26.93 -16.31
C TYR A 33 4.70 25.61 -16.47
N ILE A 34 3.82 25.32 -15.52
CA ILE A 34 3.05 24.07 -15.49
C ILE A 34 1.57 24.43 -15.42
N SER A 35 0.86 24.18 -16.52
CA SER A 35 -0.59 24.37 -16.61
C SER A 35 -1.27 23.03 -16.51
N VAL A 36 -2.00 22.80 -15.42
CA VAL A 36 -2.75 21.56 -15.16
C VAL A 36 -4.22 21.76 -15.48
N ALA A 37 -4.75 20.93 -16.36
CA ALA A 37 -6.16 20.91 -16.73
C ALA A 37 -7.03 20.22 -15.65
N ALA A 38 -8.34 20.41 -15.71
CA ALA A 38 -9.30 19.81 -14.76
C ALA A 38 -9.22 18.28 -14.64
N ASN A 39 -8.78 17.58 -15.70
CA ASN A 39 -8.58 16.12 -15.67
C ASN A 39 -7.23 15.67 -15.07
N GLY A 40 -6.41 16.63 -14.61
CA GLY A 40 -5.12 16.38 -13.97
C GLY A 40 -3.93 16.24 -14.91
N ASN A 41 -4.13 16.28 -16.23
CA ASN A 41 -3.01 16.31 -17.17
C ASN A 41 -2.44 17.73 -17.26
N ALA A 42 -1.12 17.83 -17.45
CA ALA A 42 -0.45 19.12 -17.57
C ALA A 42 0.28 19.31 -18.90
N THR A 43 0.42 20.57 -19.28
CA THR A 43 1.43 21.02 -20.23
C THR A 43 2.54 21.70 -19.45
N VAL A 44 3.78 21.29 -19.71
CA VAL A 44 4.98 21.86 -19.10
C VAL A 44 5.72 22.66 -20.16
N VAL A 45 6.07 23.89 -19.83
CA VAL A 45 6.95 24.75 -20.64
C VAL A 45 8.08 25.25 -19.74
N MET A 46 9.29 24.86 -20.09
CA MET A 46 10.50 25.32 -19.44
C MET A 46 11.08 26.46 -20.28
N VAL A 47 11.36 27.59 -19.64
CA VAL A 47 11.96 28.77 -20.28
C VAL A 47 13.32 28.99 -19.65
N PHE A 48 14.37 28.84 -20.44
CA PHE A 48 15.74 29.10 -20.03
C PHE A 48 16.25 30.38 -20.69
N THR A 49 16.88 31.24 -19.89
CA THR A 49 17.54 32.46 -20.36
C THR A 49 18.92 32.59 -19.73
N SER A 50 19.85 33.18 -20.46
CA SER A 50 21.19 33.49 -19.96
C SER A 50 21.74 34.76 -20.59
N SER A 51 22.50 35.55 -19.82
CA SER A 51 23.28 36.70 -20.30
C SER A 51 24.73 36.36 -20.63
N ALA A 52 25.11 35.08 -20.54
CA ALA A 52 26.45 34.58 -20.85
C ALA A 52 26.38 33.26 -21.62
N SER A 53 27.32 33.04 -22.54
CA SER A 53 27.47 31.76 -23.22
C SER A 53 27.87 30.67 -22.22
N GLY A 54 27.42 29.43 -22.42
CA GLY A 54 27.71 28.39 -21.45
C GLY A 54 27.08 27.04 -21.73
N THR A 55 26.96 26.26 -20.65
CA THR A 55 26.35 24.93 -20.65
C THR A 55 25.20 24.89 -19.64
N PHE A 56 24.12 24.21 -19.99
CA PHE A 56 22.94 24.05 -19.15
C PHE A 56 22.47 22.60 -19.23
N TYR A 57 22.00 22.03 -18.13
CA TYR A 57 21.35 20.72 -18.12
C TYR A 57 20.01 20.76 -17.41
N THR A 58 19.13 19.85 -17.77
CA THR A 58 17.82 19.63 -17.15
C THR A 58 17.30 18.24 -17.48
N TYR A 59 16.25 17.82 -16.80
CA TYR A 59 15.54 16.58 -17.10
C TYR A 59 14.40 16.80 -18.09
N VAL A 60 14.26 15.85 -19.02
CA VAL A 60 13.18 15.79 -20.02
C VAL A 60 12.58 14.38 -20.03
N PRO A 61 11.29 14.21 -20.36
CA PRO A 61 10.66 12.90 -20.29
C PRO A 61 11.27 11.90 -21.27
N ARG A 62 11.40 10.64 -20.83
CA ARG A 62 11.87 9.51 -21.64
C ARG A 62 10.80 8.96 -22.58
N PHE A 63 9.58 8.80 -22.06
CA PHE A 63 8.48 8.11 -22.74
C PHE A 63 7.41 9.06 -23.29
N LYS A 64 7.70 10.36 -23.36
CA LYS A 64 6.84 11.36 -23.99
C LYS A 64 7.67 12.24 -24.92
N PRO A 65 7.13 12.59 -26.10
CA PRO A 65 7.81 13.52 -26.98
C PRO A 65 7.89 14.90 -26.30
N TRP A 66 8.98 15.61 -26.59
CA TRP A 66 9.22 16.96 -26.13
C TRP A 66 9.80 17.81 -27.26
N ASN A 67 9.44 19.08 -27.28
CA ASN A 67 9.87 20.03 -28.30
C ASN A 67 10.88 21.00 -27.70
N LEU A 68 11.84 21.41 -28.53
CA LEU A 68 12.84 22.43 -28.21
C LEU A 68 12.71 23.58 -29.20
N THR A 69 12.73 24.82 -28.71
CA THR A 69 12.72 26.02 -29.56
C THR A 69 13.72 27.02 -29.02
N VAL A 70 14.71 27.38 -29.83
CA VAL A 70 15.64 28.47 -29.54
C VAL A 70 15.07 29.73 -30.16
N TRP A 71 14.91 30.78 -29.37
CA TRP A 71 14.34 32.06 -29.82
C TRP A 71 15.32 33.24 -29.71
N ARG A 72 16.46 33.06 -29.02
CA ARG A 72 17.61 33.97 -29.05
C ARG A 72 18.93 33.22 -28.89
N GLY A 73 20.00 33.76 -29.49
CA GLY A 73 21.31 33.13 -29.53
C GLY A 73 21.33 31.85 -30.38
N THR A 74 22.37 31.03 -30.17
CA THR A 74 22.60 29.83 -30.97
C THR A 74 22.87 28.63 -30.06
N LEU A 75 22.16 27.53 -30.31
CA LEU A 75 22.47 26.24 -29.70
C LEU A 75 23.58 25.55 -30.51
N ILE A 76 24.67 25.20 -29.85
CA ILE A 76 25.86 24.61 -30.45
C ILE A 76 25.83 23.08 -30.36
N GLU A 77 25.42 22.57 -29.20
CA GLU A 77 25.42 21.14 -28.93
C GLU A 77 24.21 20.77 -28.08
N ARG A 78 23.65 19.59 -28.38
CA ARG A 78 22.59 18.95 -27.60
C ARG A 78 23.01 17.51 -27.36
N ASN A 79 23.18 17.15 -26.10
CA ASN A 79 23.40 15.77 -25.67
C ASN A 79 22.21 15.32 -24.80
N VAL A 80 21.70 14.10 -25.05
CA VAL A 80 20.55 13.53 -24.32
C VAL A 80 20.90 12.11 -23.92
N GLU A 81 21.09 11.89 -22.63
CA GLU A 81 21.54 10.62 -22.07
C GLU A 81 20.54 10.06 -21.06
N ASN A 82 20.64 8.76 -20.79
CA ASN A 82 19.84 8.14 -19.73
C ASN A 82 20.20 8.75 -18.36
N SER A 83 19.18 9.21 -17.63
CA SER A 83 19.35 9.55 -16.22
C SER A 83 19.10 8.34 -15.32
N SER A 84 19.56 8.41 -14.07
CA SER A 84 19.22 7.45 -13.02
C SER A 84 17.72 7.45 -12.67
N ALA A 85 17.00 8.52 -13.01
CA ALA A 85 15.54 8.55 -12.89
C ALA A 85 14.91 7.87 -14.11
N TYR A 86 14.28 6.71 -13.90
CA TYR A 86 13.71 5.83 -14.93
C TYR A 86 12.88 6.57 -16.01
N PHE A 87 12.09 7.57 -15.61
CA PHE A 87 11.19 8.30 -16.51
C PHE A 87 11.82 9.47 -17.27
N TYR A 88 13.11 9.75 -17.05
CA TYR A 88 13.75 10.97 -17.54
C TYR A 88 15.07 10.68 -18.23
N TYR A 89 15.36 11.50 -19.24
CA TYR A 89 16.71 11.71 -19.76
C TYR A 89 17.35 12.91 -19.06
N ASN A 90 18.67 12.90 -18.97
CA ASN A 90 19.46 14.09 -18.71
C ASN A 90 19.77 14.76 -20.06
N ALA A 91 19.25 15.96 -20.29
CA ALA A 91 19.49 16.74 -21.49
C ALA A 91 20.44 17.89 -21.17
N THR A 92 21.60 17.91 -21.83
CA THR A 92 22.63 18.94 -21.71
C THR A 92 22.75 19.72 -23.01
N PHE A 93 22.88 21.04 -22.89
CA PHE A 93 22.87 22.01 -23.98
C PHE A 93 24.07 22.94 -23.86
N LYS A 94 24.86 23.08 -24.93
CA LYS A 94 25.88 24.14 -25.05
C LYS A 94 25.38 25.22 -25.98
N TYR A 95 25.56 26.47 -25.59
CA TYR A 95 24.94 27.59 -26.28
C TYR A 95 25.80 28.86 -26.27
N LEU A 96 25.54 29.73 -27.25
CA LEU A 96 26.12 31.06 -27.38
C LEU A 96 25.03 32.13 -27.31
N ILE A 97 25.33 33.24 -26.63
CA ILE A 97 24.51 34.45 -26.68
C ILE A 97 24.55 35.09 -28.07
N ASP A 98 23.50 35.82 -28.44
CA ASP A 98 23.49 36.65 -29.64
C ASP A 98 24.20 38.00 -29.44
N ALA A 99 24.18 38.84 -30.47
CA ALA A 99 24.72 40.20 -30.43
C ALA A 99 24.03 41.13 -29.40
N SER A 100 22.82 40.79 -28.93
CA SER A 100 22.14 41.50 -27.85
C SER A 100 22.62 41.06 -26.45
N GLY A 101 23.55 40.10 -26.40
CA GLY A 101 24.10 39.57 -25.16
C GLY A 101 23.18 38.57 -24.46
N THR A 102 22.22 37.97 -25.17
CA THR A 102 21.22 37.06 -24.57
C THR A 102 21.15 35.72 -25.30
N PHE A 103 20.94 34.64 -24.55
CA PHE A 103 20.49 33.34 -25.06
C PHE A 103 19.11 33.01 -24.48
N GLY A 104 18.26 32.38 -25.28
CA GLY A 104 16.90 32.04 -24.89
C GLY A 104 16.39 30.79 -25.59
N MET A 105 15.90 29.82 -24.81
CA MET A 105 15.28 28.61 -25.34
C MET A 105 14.12 28.13 -24.49
N ASN A 106 13.19 27.42 -25.12
CA ASN A 106 12.06 26.78 -24.48
C ASN A 106 12.05 25.27 -24.74
N ILE A 107 11.71 24.49 -23.72
CA ILE A 107 11.39 23.06 -23.83
C ILE A 107 9.93 22.88 -23.46
N SER A 108 9.17 22.10 -24.22
CA SER A 108 7.77 21.82 -23.90
C SER A 108 7.40 20.35 -24.05
N PHE A 109 6.53 19.86 -23.17
CA PHE A 109 6.02 18.49 -23.21
C PHE A 109 4.71 18.34 -22.44
N LEU A 110 3.99 17.26 -22.74
CA LEU A 110 2.83 16.84 -21.97
C LEU A 110 3.26 15.99 -20.78
N PHE A 111 2.64 16.25 -19.64
CA PHE A 111 2.86 15.51 -18.41
C PHE A 111 1.52 14.94 -17.91
N PRO A 112 1.18 13.70 -18.29
CA PRO A 112 -0.09 13.11 -17.90
C PRO A 112 -0.12 12.82 -16.40
N PHE A 113 -1.33 12.82 -15.83
CA PHE A 113 -1.57 12.57 -14.41
C PHE A 113 -0.79 13.50 -13.47
N ALA A 114 -0.42 14.71 -13.89
CA ALA A 114 0.34 15.70 -13.12
C ALA A 114 -0.33 16.12 -11.79
N SER A 115 -1.66 16.18 -11.79
CA SER A 115 -2.49 16.21 -10.57
C SER A 115 -3.35 14.96 -10.51
N LEU A 116 -3.49 14.42 -9.30
CA LEU A 116 -4.35 13.31 -8.96
C LEU A 116 -5.46 13.80 -8.03
N TYR A 117 -6.65 13.23 -8.17
CA TYR A 117 -7.82 13.66 -7.43
C TYR A 117 -8.57 12.49 -6.82
N THR A 118 -9.04 12.71 -5.61
CA THR A 118 -10.14 11.95 -4.97
C THR A 118 -11.21 12.95 -4.59
N SER A 119 -12.39 12.47 -4.19
CA SER A 119 -13.59 13.30 -3.96
C SER A 119 -13.34 14.73 -3.44
N ASP A 120 -12.63 14.88 -2.31
CA ASP A 120 -12.39 16.17 -1.65
C ASP A 120 -10.92 16.63 -1.66
N ARG A 121 -10.03 15.90 -2.33
CA ARG A 121 -8.58 16.15 -2.29
C ARG A 121 -7.93 16.12 -3.67
N GLY A 122 -6.94 17.00 -3.84
CA GLY A 122 -6.03 17.03 -4.96
C GLY A 122 -4.59 16.89 -4.48
N TRP A 123 -3.78 16.21 -5.29
CA TRP A 123 -2.34 16.05 -5.09
C TRP A 123 -1.62 16.28 -6.41
N PHE A 124 -0.82 17.33 -6.46
CA PHE A 124 0.04 17.64 -7.60
C PHE A 124 1.49 17.32 -7.26
N MET A 125 2.23 16.86 -8.26
CA MET A 125 3.68 16.72 -8.18
C MET A 125 4.28 17.09 -9.53
N THR A 126 5.31 17.92 -9.52
CA THR A 126 6.01 18.37 -10.74
C THR A 126 6.66 17.20 -11.49
N PRO A 127 7.02 17.38 -12.77
CA PRO A 127 8.08 16.56 -13.37
C PRO A 127 9.38 16.70 -12.56
N LEU A 128 10.38 15.87 -12.87
CA LEU A 128 11.69 15.98 -12.25
C LEU A 128 12.33 17.33 -12.61
N LEU A 129 12.62 18.14 -11.61
CA LEU A 129 13.28 19.44 -11.75
C LEU A 129 14.79 19.23 -11.73
N GLY A 130 15.52 19.93 -12.60
CA GLY A 130 16.98 19.86 -12.66
C GLY A 130 17.58 21.09 -13.31
N ALA A 131 18.65 21.61 -12.71
CA ALA A 131 19.42 22.74 -13.23
C ALA A 131 20.82 22.75 -12.57
N PRO A 132 21.83 23.36 -13.22
CA PRO A 132 23.10 23.69 -12.59
C PRO A 132 22.91 24.56 -11.32
N PRO A 133 23.81 24.48 -10.32
CA PRO A 133 23.69 25.23 -9.06
C PRO A 133 23.69 26.76 -9.20
N ASP A 134 24.26 27.28 -10.28
CA ASP A 134 24.37 28.71 -10.61
C ASP A 134 23.15 29.27 -11.37
N VAL A 135 22.17 28.41 -11.70
CA VAL A 135 20.93 28.81 -12.38
C VAL A 135 19.84 29.07 -11.36
N ALA A 136 19.25 30.27 -11.41
CA ALA A 136 18.06 30.57 -10.59
C ALA A 136 16.84 29.82 -11.11
N VAL A 137 16.20 29.01 -10.26
CA VAL A 137 15.04 28.20 -10.66
C VAL A 137 13.74 28.77 -10.09
N THR A 138 12.75 28.97 -10.96
CA THR A 138 11.38 29.32 -10.59
C THR A 138 10.41 28.26 -11.08
N VAL A 139 9.43 27.91 -10.27
CA VAL A 139 8.33 27.02 -10.66
C VAL A 139 7.02 27.79 -10.53
N VAL A 140 6.26 27.85 -11.62
CA VAL A 140 4.93 28.47 -11.69
C VAL A 140 3.92 27.39 -12.04
N VAL A 141 2.99 27.12 -11.13
CA VAL A 141 1.98 26.07 -11.27
C VAL A 141 0.59 26.70 -11.28
N ALA A 142 -0.12 26.54 -12.40
CA ALA A 142 -1.53 26.89 -12.53
C ALA A 142 -2.34 25.59 -12.55
N ILE A 143 -3.20 25.37 -11.55
CA ILE A 143 -4.03 24.17 -11.46
C ILE A 143 -5.50 24.58 -11.62
N GLU A 144 -6.12 24.16 -12.72
CA GLU A 144 -7.53 24.41 -12.98
C GLU A 144 -8.41 23.79 -11.89
N GLY A 145 -9.30 24.59 -11.30
CA GLY A 145 -10.18 24.13 -10.23
C GLY A 145 -9.48 23.93 -8.88
N MET A 146 -8.26 24.42 -8.69
CA MET A 146 -7.63 24.45 -7.36
C MET A 146 -8.40 25.39 -6.44
N GLY A 147 -8.82 24.86 -5.28
CA GLY A 147 -9.43 25.64 -4.22
C GLY A 147 -8.37 26.01 -3.17
N LYS A 148 -8.45 25.37 -2.01
CA LYS A 148 -7.58 25.67 -0.87
C LYS A 148 -6.28 24.86 -0.93
N VAL A 149 -5.13 25.54 -0.96
CA VAL A 149 -3.83 24.90 -0.74
C VAL A 149 -3.72 24.45 0.72
N LEU A 150 -3.30 23.20 0.92
CA LEU A 150 -3.10 22.59 2.23
C LEU A 150 -1.62 22.56 2.60
N ASP A 151 -0.76 22.16 1.67
CA ASP A 151 0.69 22.05 1.88
C ASP A 151 1.43 22.21 0.53
N VAL A 152 2.62 22.78 0.57
CA VAL A 152 3.53 22.88 -0.57
C VAL A 152 4.91 22.46 -0.09
N SER A 153 5.50 21.47 -0.76
CA SER A 153 6.76 20.88 -0.33
C SER A 153 7.75 20.71 -1.47
N LEU A 154 9.04 20.85 -1.18
CA LEU A 154 10.15 20.46 -2.05
C LEU A 154 10.77 19.19 -1.47
N ASN A 155 10.72 18.08 -2.20
CA ASN A 155 11.19 16.76 -1.75
C ASN A 155 10.61 16.35 -0.38
N GLY A 156 9.34 16.70 -0.10
CA GLY A 156 8.67 16.40 1.16
C GLY A 156 8.90 17.40 2.30
N VAL A 157 9.77 18.40 2.10
CA VAL A 157 10.04 19.46 3.08
C VAL A 157 9.20 20.70 2.74
N PRO A 158 8.41 21.26 3.67
CA PRO A 158 7.62 22.46 3.42
C PRO A 158 8.48 23.64 2.93
N VAL A 159 7.97 24.39 1.95
CA VAL A 159 8.66 25.54 1.35
C VAL A 159 7.72 26.74 1.19
N PRO A 160 8.25 27.98 1.22
CA PRO A 160 7.46 29.17 0.95
C PRO A 160 7.01 29.23 -0.52
N TYR A 161 5.86 29.84 -0.74
CA TYR A 161 5.28 30.06 -2.06
C TYR A 161 4.46 31.35 -2.08
N ASP A 162 4.35 31.95 -3.25
CA ASP A 162 3.49 33.10 -3.53
C ASP A 162 2.29 32.64 -4.37
N VAL A 163 1.17 33.36 -4.24
CA VAL A 163 -0.01 33.17 -5.10
C VAL A 163 -0.18 34.41 -5.98
N GLU A 164 0.06 34.26 -7.27
CA GLU A 164 -0.02 35.35 -8.26
C GLU A 164 -1.00 34.94 -9.37
N GLY A 165 -2.08 35.71 -9.56
CA GLY A 165 -3.03 35.48 -10.67
C GLY A 165 -3.64 34.07 -10.70
N GLY A 166 -3.87 33.45 -9.55
CA GLY A 166 -4.39 32.08 -9.44
C GLY A 166 -3.34 30.97 -9.67
N SER A 167 -2.07 31.33 -9.80
CA SER A 167 -0.95 30.40 -9.94
C SER A 167 -0.06 30.41 -8.69
N LEU A 168 0.49 29.25 -8.33
CA LEU A 168 1.51 29.13 -7.29
C LEU A 168 2.88 29.42 -7.89
N ARG A 169 3.63 30.31 -7.26
CA ARG A 169 4.99 30.65 -7.66
C ARG A 169 5.96 30.28 -6.55
N LEU A 170 6.99 29.51 -6.91
CA LEU A 170 8.05 29.08 -6.02
C LEU A 170 9.40 29.50 -6.59
N ARG A 171 10.23 30.14 -5.76
CA ARG A 171 11.64 30.40 -6.07
C ARG A 171 12.48 29.38 -5.33
N LEU A 172 13.18 28.52 -6.07
CA LEU A 172 13.92 27.41 -5.51
C LEU A 172 15.40 27.80 -5.41
N PRO A 173 15.96 27.90 -4.19
CA PRO A 173 17.33 28.37 -4.00
C PRO A 173 18.37 27.34 -4.47
N SER A 174 18.03 26.05 -4.40
CA SER A 174 18.87 24.97 -4.89
C SER A 174 18.01 23.75 -5.22
N LEU A 175 18.53 22.92 -6.13
CA LEU A 175 17.96 21.60 -6.45
C LEU A 175 18.98 20.53 -6.05
N SER A 176 18.50 19.35 -5.67
CA SER A 176 19.37 18.21 -5.42
C SER A 176 20.02 17.70 -6.72
N PRO A 177 21.28 17.19 -6.68
CA PRO A 177 21.97 16.70 -7.88
C PRO A 177 21.26 15.55 -8.62
N GLY A 178 20.43 14.76 -7.93
CA GLY A 178 19.58 13.72 -8.52
C GLY A 178 18.22 14.22 -9.04
N GLY A 179 18.03 15.55 -9.05
CA GLY A 179 16.77 16.21 -9.33
C GLY A 179 15.91 16.42 -8.08
N SER A 180 14.89 17.24 -8.21
CA SER A 180 13.95 17.55 -7.11
C SER A 180 12.51 17.60 -7.62
N ARG A 181 11.55 17.50 -6.70
CA ARG A 181 10.12 17.60 -7.01
C ARG A 181 9.42 18.51 -6.03
N VAL A 182 8.56 19.37 -6.58
CA VAL A 182 7.60 20.12 -5.78
C VAL A 182 6.29 19.34 -5.74
N THR A 183 5.68 19.22 -4.56
CA THR A 183 4.32 18.72 -4.39
C THR A 183 3.40 19.81 -3.87
N VAL A 184 2.13 19.74 -4.25
CA VAL A 184 1.08 20.60 -3.73
C VAL A 184 -0.09 19.71 -3.32
N ASP A 185 -0.42 19.74 -2.04
CA ASP A 185 -1.60 19.10 -1.49
C ASP A 185 -2.68 20.18 -1.40
N PHE A 186 -3.88 19.92 -1.92
CA PHE A 186 -4.94 20.93 -1.97
C PHE A 186 -6.34 20.31 -1.88
N ARG A 187 -7.34 21.16 -1.63
CA ARG A 187 -8.76 20.83 -1.85
C ARG A 187 -9.21 21.45 -3.17
N PRO A 188 -9.82 20.68 -4.07
CA PRO A 188 -10.46 21.22 -5.26
C PRO A 188 -11.54 22.25 -4.89
N ALA A 189 -11.72 23.29 -5.71
CA ALA A 189 -12.78 24.28 -5.52
C ALA A 189 -14.17 23.63 -5.63
N ASN A 190 -14.30 22.67 -6.54
CA ASN A 190 -15.47 21.79 -6.66
C ASN A 190 -15.02 20.35 -6.41
N PRO A 191 -15.61 19.64 -5.43
CA PRO A 191 -15.34 18.23 -5.21
C PRO A 191 -15.54 17.40 -6.48
N VAL A 192 -14.68 16.42 -6.69
CA VAL A 192 -14.78 15.51 -7.84
C VAL A 192 -15.81 14.44 -7.53
N GLU A 193 -16.79 14.26 -8.40
CA GLU A 193 -17.75 13.16 -8.25
C GLU A 193 -17.06 11.82 -8.53
N GLU A 194 -17.15 10.89 -7.59
CA GLU A 194 -16.67 9.53 -7.73
C GLU A 194 -17.82 8.57 -8.06
N THR A 195 -17.58 7.69 -9.03
CA THR A 195 -18.54 6.66 -9.42
C THR A 195 -17.94 5.28 -9.18
N THR A 196 -18.78 4.31 -8.85
CA THR A 196 -18.37 2.90 -8.80
C THR A 196 -18.43 2.32 -10.20
N MET A 197 -17.27 1.92 -10.72
CA MET A 197 -17.15 1.23 -12.00
C MET A 197 -17.05 -0.28 -11.73
N GLU A 198 -17.85 -1.06 -12.44
CA GLU A 198 -17.92 -2.52 -12.26
C GLU A 198 -17.43 -3.24 -13.51
N PHE A 199 -16.64 -4.29 -13.31
CA PHE A 199 -16.05 -5.11 -14.37
C PHE A 199 -16.10 -6.58 -13.97
N ASP A 200 -16.48 -7.47 -14.88
CA ASP A 200 -16.26 -8.90 -14.69
C ASP A 200 -14.79 -9.23 -14.97
N ALA A 201 -14.15 -9.90 -14.00
CA ALA A 201 -12.76 -10.29 -14.04
C ALA A 201 -12.64 -11.78 -13.73
N ASN A 202 -12.99 -12.61 -14.72
CA ASN A 202 -12.89 -14.07 -14.65
C ASN A 202 -13.81 -14.69 -13.58
N GLY A 203 -15.08 -14.23 -13.55
CA GLY A 203 -16.09 -14.67 -12.59
C GLY A 203 -16.01 -13.98 -11.23
N THR A 204 -15.13 -12.98 -11.09
CA THR A 204 -15.07 -12.10 -9.92
C THR A 204 -15.49 -10.69 -10.34
N LEU A 205 -16.50 -10.13 -9.66
CA LEU A 205 -16.95 -8.76 -9.90
C LEU A 205 -15.97 -7.77 -9.26
N VAL A 206 -15.23 -7.02 -10.09
CA VAL A 206 -14.32 -5.97 -9.62
C VAL A 206 -15.05 -4.64 -9.60
N LYS A 207 -15.07 -4.00 -8.43
CA LYS A 207 -15.66 -2.68 -8.21
C LYS A 207 -14.59 -1.68 -7.91
N VAL A 208 -14.49 -0.60 -8.68
CA VAL A 208 -13.50 0.47 -8.45
C VAL A 208 -14.23 1.78 -8.24
N LYS A 209 -14.12 2.37 -7.05
CA LYS A 209 -14.66 3.68 -6.75
C LYS A 209 -13.63 4.76 -7.09
N ALA A 210 -13.91 5.55 -8.13
CA ALA A 210 -13.00 6.59 -8.61
C ALA A 210 -13.73 7.64 -9.46
N ALA A 211 -13.06 8.77 -9.72
CA ALA A 211 -13.52 9.75 -10.70
C ALA A 211 -13.65 9.12 -12.11
N PRO A 212 -14.65 9.52 -12.94
CA PRO A 212 -14.91 8.90 -14.24
C PRO A 212 -13.71 8.89 -15.21
N TYR A 213 -12.84 9.89 -15.16
CA TYR A 213 -11.65 9.94 -16.01
C TYR A 213 -10.56 8.92 -15.62
N TYR A 214 -10.68 8.26 -14.46
CA TYR A 214 -9.85 7.10 -14.10
C TYR A 214 -10.40 5.76 -14.62
N ARG A 215 -11.39 5.75 -15.51
CA ARG A 215 -11.91 4.52 -16.13
C ARG A 215 -10.83 3.65 -16.77
N GLY A 216 -9.79 4.26 -17.37
CA GLY A 216 -8.65 3.53 -17.91
C GLY A 216 -7.91 2.74 -16.82
N LEU A 217 -7.58 3.40 -15.71
CA LEU A 217 -6.96 2.77 -14.55
C LEU A 217 -7.85 1.67 -13.96
N ALA A 218 -9.15 1.92 -13.82
CA ALA A 218 -10.10 0.95 -13.29
C ALA A 218 -10.16 -0.33 -14.13
N ARG A 219 -10.08 -0.21 -15.47
CA ARG A 219 -9.95 -1.36 -16.38
C ARG A 219 -8.62 -2.09 -16.20
N THR A 220 -7.51 -1.37 -16.01
CA THR A 220 -6.21 -1.99 -15.72
C THR A 220 -6.29 -2.81 -14.43
N ILE A 221 -6.84 -2.25 -13.35
CA ILE A 221 -7.03 -2.96 -12.08
C ILE A 221 -7.84 -4.25 -12.30
N ALA A 222 -9.00 -4.16 -12.97
CA ALA A 222 -9.83 -5.33 -13.25
C ALA A 222 -9.09 -6.37 -14.12
N GLY A 223 -8.31 -5.93 -15.11
CA GLY A 223 -7.49 -6.80 -15.95
C GLY A 223 -6.43 -7.57 -15.16
N VAL A 224 -5.76 -6.91 -14.21
CA VAL A 224 -4.78 -7.57 -13.31
C VAL A 224 -5.48 -8.59 -12.42
N VAL A 225 -6.60 -8.22 -11.80
CA VAL A 225 -7.40 -9.14 -10.97
C VAL A 225 -7.81 -10.37 -11.77
N GLY A 226 -8.35 -10.19 -12.98
CA GLY A 226 -8.83 -11.30 -13.81
C GLY A 226 -7.71 -12.26 -14.23
N LYS A 227 -6.50 -11.75 -14.45
CA LYS A 227 -5.31 -12.54 -14.75
C LYS A 227 -4.75 -13.25 -13.52
N ALA A 228 -4.75 -12.61 -12.34
CA ALA A 228 -4.20 -13.17 -11.11
C ALA A 228 -5.13 -14.19 -10.43
N MET A 229 -6.45 -14.04 -10.59
CA MET A 229 -7.43 -14.85 -9.86
C MET A 229 -7.31 -16.37 -10.08
N PRO A 230 -7.01 -16.89 -11.30
CA PRO A 230 -6.73 -18.32 -11.49
C PRO A 230 -5.59 -18.85 -10.62
N TYR A 231 -4.52 -18.07 -10.47
CA TYR A 231 -3.37 -18.45 -9.63
C TYR A 231 -3.72 -18.40 -8.15
N LEU A 232 -4.46 -17.38 -7.71
CA LEU A 232 -4.92 -17.28 -6.33
C LEU A 232 -5.91 -18.40 -5.96
N ARG A 233 -6.77 -18.79 -6.90
CA ARG A 233 -7.66 -19.95 -6.76
C ARG A 233 -6.86 -21.24 -6.64
N ASP A 234 -5.86 -21.44 -7.49
CA ASP A 234 -5.04 -22.66 -7.47
C ASP A 234 -4.21 -22.78 -6.17
N VAL A 235 -3.55 -21.70 -5.76
CA VAL A 235 -2.64 -21.69 -4.61
C VAL A 235 -3.42 -21.67 -3.29
N PHE A 236 -4.42 -20.82 -3.16
CA PHE A 236 -5.09 -20.56 -1.87
C PHE A 236 -6.52 -21.07 -1.81
N GLY A 237 -7.12 -21.52 -2.92
CA GLY A 237 -8.56 -21.77 -3.00
C GLY A 237 -9.38 -20.47 -2.92
N TYR A 238 -8.76 -19.31 -3.14
CA TYR A 238 -9.40 -18.01 -3.00
C TYR A 238 -10.18 -17.66 -4.27
N SER A 239 -11.49 -17.41 -4.14
CA SER A 239 -12.38 -17.06 -5.26
C SER A 239 -13.59 -16.26 -4.76
N PRO A 240 -13.38 -14.99 -4.38
CA PRO A 240 -14.46 -14.15 -3.88
C PRO A 240 -15.46 -13.84 -5.02
N PRO A 241 -16.75 -13.64 -4.71
CA PRO A 241 -17.72 -13.19 -5.71
C PRO A 241 -17.43 -11.76 -6.19
N SER A 242 -16.82 -10.93 -5.33
CA SER A 242 -16.47 -9.56 -5.68
C SER A 242 -15.24 -9.06 -4.93
N VAL A 243 -14.51 -8.11 -5.53
CA VAL A 243 -13.43 -7.36 -4.90
C VAL A 243 -13.66 -5.87 -5.13
N GLU A 244 -13.63 -5.08 -4.07
CA GLU A 244 -13.78 -3.63 -4.13
C GLU A 244 -12.42 -2.93 -4.01
N PHE A 245 -12.22 -1.85 -4.75
CA PHE A 245 -11.05 -0.98 -4.71
C PHE A 245 -11.46 0.46 -4.42
N LYS A 246 -10.72 1.10 -3.51
CA LYS A 246 -10.81 2.53 -3.20
C LYS A 246 -9.46 3.19 -3.43
N LEU A 247 -9.46 4.33 -4.11
CA LEU A 247 -8.24 5.07 -4.40
C LEU A 247 -8.00 6.10 -3.29
N PHE A 248 -6.75 6.26 -2.88
CA PHE A 248 -6.34 7.33 -1.96
C PHE A 248 -5.14 8.10 -2.50
N LEU A 249 -4.95 9.32 -2.01
CA LEU A 249 -3.81 10.18 -2.36
C LEU A 249 -2.75 10.12 -1.26
N PRO A 250 -1.46 10.19 -1.62
CA PRO A 250 -0.41 10.37 -0.64
C PRO A 250 -0.54 11.74 0.03
N THR A 251 0.22 11.94 1.10
CA THR A 251 0.42 13.27 1.71
C THR A 251 1.85 13.68 1.41
N ARG A 252 2.07 14.87 0.83
CA ARG A 252 3.40 15.29 0.35
C ARG A 252 4.05 14.23 -0.57
N MET A 253 5.25 13.78 -0.23
CA MET A 253 6.00 12.71 -0.90
C MET A 253 5.99 11.40 -0.10
N ASP A 254 5.06 11.21 0.84
CA ASP A 254 4.96 9.94 1.58
C ASP A 254 4.33 8.86 0.69
N LEU A 255 5.20 8.06 0.08
CA LEU A 255 4.87 6.94 -0.80
C LEU A 255 5.17 5.59 -0.15
N ARG A 256 5.24 5.52 1.20
CA ARG A 256 5.50 4.28 1.92
C ARG A 256 4.35 3.28 1.80
N ALA A 257 3.11 3.78 1.85
CA ALA A 257 1.91 2.97 1.62
C ALA A 257 1.51 3.01 0.15
N LEU A 258 1.77 1.91 -0.57
CA LEU A 258 1.35 1.73 -1.97
C LEU A 258 -0.05 1.13 -2.08
N GLY A 259 -0.39 0.22 -1.16
CA GLY A 259 -1.70 -0.38 -0.99
C GLY A 259 -1.89 -0.82 0.46
N TYR A 260 -3.14 -1.11 0.84
CA TYR A 260 -3.45 -1.81 2.08
C TYR A 260 -4.87 -2.41 2.08
N VAL A 261 -5.08 -3.38 2.96
CA VAL A 261 -6.38 -3.86 3.43
C VAL A 261 -6.42 -3.69 4.96
N MET A 262 -7.57 -3.30 5.51
CA MET A 262 -7.70 -3.13 6.97
C MET A 262 -7.55 -4.46 7.70
N GLY A 263 -6.89 -4.46 8.86
CA GLY A 263 -6.68 -5.69 9.64
C GLY A 263 -8.00 -6.31 10.09
N GLU A 264 -9.00 -5.48 10.43
CA GLU A 264 -10.35 -5.90 10.78
C GLU A 264 -11.02 -6.66 9.63
N ASP A 265 -10.85 -6.17 8.40
CA ASP A 265 -11.37 -6.80 7.18
C ASP A 265 -10.68 -8.14 6.91
N ILE A 266 -9.36 -8.22 7.09
CA ILE A 266 -8.60 -9.48 6.98
C ILE A 266 -9.11 -10.49 8.02
N ASN A 267 -9.28 -10.06 9.27
CA ASN A 267 -9.64 -10.90 10.40
C ASN A 267 -11.06 -11.49 10.31
N VAL A 268 -11.95 -10.90 9.51
CA VAL A 268 -13.28 -11.46 9.21
C VAL A 268 -13.33 -12.23 7.89
N GLY A 269 -12.19 -12.68 7.38
CA GLY A 269 -12.10 -13.51 6.18
C GLY A 269 -11.67 -12.77 4.91
N GLY A 270 -10.98 -11.64 5.04
CA GLY A 270 -10.54 -10.84 3.90
C GLY A 270 -11.67 -10.05 3.24
N GLY A 271 -12.62 -9.57 4.05
CA GLY A 271 -13.72 -8.69 3.61
C GLY A 271 -13.23 -7.31 3.16
N GLY A 272 -14.16 -6.39 2.90
CA GLY A 272 -13.87 -4.97 2.68
C GLY A 272 -13.11 -4.60 1.39
N PRO A 273 -12.83 -3.31 1.19
CA PRO A 273 -12.12 -2.80 0.01
C PRO A 273 -10.60 -2.94 0.13
N ILE A 274 -9.93 -3.06 -1.02
CA ILE A 274 -8.50 -2.80 -1.15
C ILE A 274 -8.30 -1.31 -1.37
N HIS A 275 -7.46 -0.68 -0.55
CA HIS A 275 -7.08 0.71 -0.72
C HIS A 275 -5.79 0.78 -1.55
N LEU A 276 -5.83 1.49 -2.68
CA LEU A 276 -4.66 1.66 -3.55
C LEU A 276 -4.24 3.13 -3.62
N ASN A 277 -2.94 3.35 -3.52
CA ASN A 277 -2.37 4.68 -3.68
C ASN A 277 -2.43 5.07 -5.15
N LEU A 278 -3.16 6.13 -5.46
CA LEU A 278 -3.33 6.60 -6.82
C LEU A 278 -2.01 7.08 -7.44
N ALA A 279 -1.00 7.40 -6.63
CA ALA A 279 0.34 7.72 -7.12
C ALA A 279 1.00 6.59 -7.91
N LEU A 280 0.57 5.33 -7.73
CA LEU A 280 1.06 4.16 -8.48
C LEU A 280 0.90 4.32 -10.00
N VAL A 281 -0.02 5.15 -10.48
CA VAL A 281 -0.14 5.46 -11.93
C VAL A 281 1.10 6.18 -12.50
N ARG A 282 1.97 6.69 -11.63
CA ARG A 282 3.23 7.35 -11.97
C ARG A 282 4.46 6.48 -11.72
N PHE A 283 4.27 5.22 -11.32
CA PHE A 283 5.35 4.27 -11.09
C PHE A 283 5.66 3.48 -12.36
N LYS A 284 6.80 2.78 -12.38
CA LYS A 284 7.15 1.88 -13.48
C LYS A 284 6.07 0.80 -13.58
N GLU A 285 5.74 0.42 -14.81
CA GLU A 285 4.91 -0.78 -15.04
C GLU A 285 5.47 -1.96 -14.23
N GLY A 286 4.58 -2.74 -13.63
CA GLY A 286 4.91 -3.81 -12.68
C GLY A 286 4.64 -3.43 -11.22
N TYR A 287 4.79 -2.15 -10.83
CA TYR A 287 4.53 -1.74 -9.44
C TYR A 287 3.04 -1.76 -9.10
N LEU A 288 2.19 -1.15 -9.93
CA LEU A 288 0.74 -1.14 -9.71
C LEU A 288 0.20 -2.58 -9.69
N GLU A 289 0.62 -3.37 -10.68
CA GLU A 289 0.20 -4.75 -10.85
C GLU A 289 0.60 -5.61 -9.65
N MET A 290 1.87 -5.52 -9.22
CA MET A 290 2.37 -6.27 -8.07
C MET A 290 1.64 -5.86 -6.80
N THR A 291 1.41 -4.57 -6.56
CA THR A 291 0.63 -4.10 -5.40
C THR A 291 -0.78 -4.67 -5.41
N ILE A 292 -1.48 -4.69 -6.55
CA ILE A 292 -2.83 -5.29 -6.63
C ILE A 292 -2.78 -6.77 -6.21
N VAL A 293 -1.82 -7.53 -6.73
CA VAL A 293 -1.70 -8.95 -6.39
C VAL A 293 -1.30 -9.14 -4.93
N HIS A 294 -0.41 -8.31 -4.39
CA HIS A 294 -0.01 -8.31 -2.98
C HIS A 294 -1.21 -8.17 -2.05
N GLU A 295 -2.06 -7.17 -2.28
CA GLU A 295 -3.26 -6.95 -1.46
C GLU A 295 -4.30 -8.07 -1.61
N LEU A 296 -4.43 -8.66 -2.81
CA LEU A 296 -5.26 -9.85 -3.01
C LEU A 296 -4.74 -11.06 -2.22
N VAL A 297 -3.41 -11.22 -2.09
CA VAL A 297 -2.82 -12.30 -1.28
C VAL A 297 -3.14 -12.09 0.19
N HIS A 298 -3.11 -10.85 0.71
CA HIS A 298 -3.57 -10.59 2.09
C HIS A 298 -5.02 -11.03 2.31
N LYS A 299 -5.92 -10.75 1.36
CA LYS A 299 -7.32 -11.21 1.46
C LYS A 299 -7.42 -12.74 1.38
N ALA A 300 -6.62 -13.37 0.52
CA ALA A 300 -6.57 -14.83 0.43
C ALA A 300 -6.10 -15.47 1.75
N LEU A 301 -5.09 -14.90 2.41
CA LEU A 301 -4.62 -15.33 3.73
C LEU A 301 -5.69 -15.15 4.82
N GLY A 302 -6.39 -14.02 4.81
CA GLY A 302 -7.54 -13.80 5.71
C GLY A 302 -8.62 -14.87 5.52
N ALA A 303 -9.00 -15.15 4.27
CA ALA A 303 -9.96 -16.20 3.94
C ALA A 303 -9.50 -17.62 4.29
N LEU A 304 -8.18 -17.85 4.38
CA LEU A 304 -7.58 -19.10 4.85
C LEU A 304 -7.59 -19.25 6.38
N GLY A 305 -7.96 -18.21 7.13
CA GLY A 305 -7.92 -18.21 8.59
C GLY A 305 -6.54 -17.85 9.15
N VAL A 306 -5.77 -17.03 8.42
CA VAL A 306 -4.56 -16.39 8.95
C VAL A 306 -4.92 -14.96 9.39
N PRO A 307 -4.93 -14.66 10.70
CA PRO A 307 -5.31 -13.34 11.18
C PRO A 307 -4.18 -12.31 10.99
N ALA A 308 -4.58 -11.10 10.62
CA ALA A 308 -3.73 -9.92 10.65
C ALA A 308 -3.54 -9.45 12.10
N ASN A 309 -2.59 -10.06 12.81
CA ASN A 309 -2.15 -9.66 14.14
C ASN A 309 -0.64 -9.35 14.15
N SER A 310 -0.13 -8.82 15.26
CA SER A 310 1.29 -8.45 15.38
C SER A 310 2.24 -9.65 15.29
N GLU A 311 1.78 -10.84 15.64
CA GLU A 311 2.60 -12.06 15.66
C GLU A 311 2.79 -12.66 14.26
N LEU A 312 1.74 -12.60 13.42
CA LEU A 312 1.70 -13.20 12.08
C LEU A 312 1.86 -12.17 10.95
N ARG A 313 2.01 -10.88 11.26
CA ARG A 313 2.21 -9.82 10.26
C ARG A 313 3.35 -10.14 9.30
N TRP A 314 4.49 -10.60 9.81
CA TRP A 314 5.64 -10.96 8.99
C TRP A 314 5.27 -12.03 7.94
N PHE A 315 4.41 -12.98 8.31
CA PHE A 315 3.97 -14.01 7.39
C PHE A 315 3.01 -13.45 6.35
N HIS A 316 2.09 -12.55 6.73
CA HIS A 316 1.24 -11.82 5.79
C HIS A 316 2.07 -11.09 4.75
N GLU A 317 3.02 -10.25 5.17
CA GLU A 317 3.84 -9.46 4.24
C GLU A 317 4.81 -10.33 3.44
N GLY A 318 5.43 -11.33 4.07
CA GLY A 318 6.37 -12.23 3.40
C GLY A 318 5.71 -13.06 2.30
N VAL A 319 4.53 -13.63 2.57
CA VAL A 319 3.78 -14.41 1.57
C VAL A 319 3.18 -13.50 0.50
N ALA A 320 2.61 -12.34 0.88
CA ALA A 320 2.09 -11.39 -0.08
C ALA A 320 3.19 -10.90 -1.04
N GLN A 321 4.37 -10.57 -0.52
CA GLN A 321 5.51 -10.13 -1.32
C GLN A 321 6.06 -11.24 -2.22
N TYR A 322 6.22 -12.46 -1.69
CA TYR A 322 6.74 -13.59 -2.46
C TYR A 322 5.79 -14.02 -3.57
N VAL A 323 4.51 -14.22 -3.23
CA VAL A 323 3.51 -14.74 -4.17
C VAL A 323 3.16 -13.69 -5.22
N SER A 324 3.08 -12.41 -4.87
CA SER A 324 2.81 -11.34 -5.85
C SER A 324 3.88 -11.26 -6.92
N VAL A 325 5.17 -11.33 -6.54
CA VAL A 325 6.30 -11.39 -7.48
C VAL A 325 6.17 -12.61 -8.39
N LYS A 326 6.01 -13.81 -7.83
CA LYS A 326 5.95 -15.06 -8.62
C LYS A 326 4.73 -15.13 -9.55
N ILE A 327 3.58 -14.59 -9.14
CA ILE A 327 2.41 -14.50 -10.01
C ILE A 327 2.67 -13.48 -11.13
N CYS A 328 3.21 -12.29 -10.81
CA CYS A 328 3.49 -11.28 -11.83
C CYS A 328 4.51 -11.77 -12.87
N GLU A 329 5.57 -12.46 -12.45
CA GLU A 329 6.52 -13.11 -13.37
C GLU A 329 5.82 -14.10 -14.32
N LYS A 330 4.92 -14.94 -13.79
CA LYS A 330 4.13 -15.88 -14.61
C LYS A 330 3.16 -15.20 -15.57
N LEU A 331 2.71 -14.00 -15.24
CA LEU A 331 1.84 -13.18 -16.09
C LEU A 331 2.62 -12.37 -17.14
N GLY A 332 3.96 -12.45 -17.15
CA GLY A 332 4.82 -11.67 -18.04
C GLY A 332 4.89 -10.19 -17.67
N ILE A 333 4.57 -9.83 -16.43
CA ILE A 333 4.64 -8.46 -15.91
C ILE A 333 6.08 -8.20 -15.46
N ASP A 334 6.67 -7.10 -15.92
CA ASP A 334 8.07 -6.76 -15.58
C ASP A 334 8.19 -6.32 -14.11
N VAL A 335 8.63 -7.25 -13.27
CA VAL A 335 8.95 -7.01 -11.85
C VAL A 335 10.45 -7.10 -11.57
N SER A 336 11.30 -7.05 -12.60
CA SER A 336 12.76 -7.24 -12.47
C SER A 336 13.41 -6.29 -11.47
N ASP A 337 13.09 -5.00 -11.53
CA ASP A 337 13.61 -3.99 -10.59
C ASP A 337 13.18 -4.26 -9.14
N ILE A 338 11.94 -4.74 -8.96
CA ILE A 338 11.40 -5.09 -7.65
C ILE A 338 12.14 -6.32 -7.10
N SER A 339 12.29 -7.36 -7.92
CA SER A 339 13.01 -8.58 -7.56
C SER A 339 14.48 -8.27 -7.21
N ALA A 340 15.18 -7.48 -8.03
CA ALA A 340 16.57 -7.09 -7.76
C ALA A 340 16.70 -6.27 -6.47
N SER A 341 15.76 -5.35 -6.21
CA SER A 341 15.75 -4.58 -4.96
C SER A 341 15.50 -5.46 -3.73
N LEU A 342 14.63 -6.47 -3.85
CA LEU A 342 14.37 -7.43 -2.78
C LEU A 342 15.60 -8.30 -2.53
N GLU A 343 16.21 -8.86 -3.58
CA GLU A 343 17.43 -9.66 -3.49
C GLU A 343 18.55 -8.91 -2.75
N GLU A 344 18.81 -7.66 -3.15
CA GLU A 344 19.82 -6.83 -2.48
C GLU A 344 19.46 -6.57 -1.01
N ALA A 345 18.19 -6.25 -0.73
CA ALA A 345 17.72 -6.04 0.65
C ALA A 345 17.84 -7.30 1.53
N THR A 346 17.77 -8.49 0.93
CA THR A 346 17.88 -9.77 1.66
C THR A 346 19.32 -10.26 1.87
N ARG A 347 20.30 -9.67 1.17
CA ARG A 347 21.70 -10.13 1.17
C ARG A 347 22.31 -10.23 2.57
N ILE A 348 21.95 -9.29 3.46
CA ILE A 348 22.43 -9.26 4.85
C ILE A 348 22.00 -10.50 5.67
N PHE A 349 20.83 -11.07 5.37
CA PHE A 349 20.33 -12.28 6.03
C PHE A 349 20.98 -13.52 5.43
N GLY A 350 21.09 -13.57 4.09
CA GLY A 350 21.77 -14.65 3.38
C GLY A 350 23.25 -14.79 3.73
N SER A 351 23.93 -13.69 4.05
CA SER A 351 25.32 -13.70 4.51
C SER A 351 25.49 -14.00 6.01
N GLY A 352 24.40 -14.15 6.76
CA GLY A 352 24.43 -14.35 8.22
C GLY A 352 24.84 -13.13 9.04
N LEU A 353 24.93 -11.93 8.41
CA LEU A 353 25.29 -10.69 9.11
C LEU A 353 24.15 -10.19 10.01
N ALA A 354 22.90 -10.55 9.68
CA ALA A 354 21.73 -10.32 10.50
C ALA A 354 20.84 -11.57 10.56
N LYS A 355 20.15 -11.77 11.68
CA LYS A 355 19.16 -12.83 11.85
C LYS A 355 17.76 -12.28 11.58
N PRO A 356 16.92 -12.90 10.73
CA PRO A 356 15.64 -12.31 10.34
C PRO A 356 14.53 -12.46 11.40
N GLY A 357 14.73 -13.21 12.49
CA GLY A 357 13.71 -13.49 13.52
C GLY A 357 13.21 -12.29 14.32
N PHE A 358 13.86 -11.12 14.19
CA PHE A 358 13.34 -9.87 14.77
C PHE A 358 11.94 -9.50 14.25
N VAL A 359 11.51 -10.06 13.12
CA VAL A 359 10.17 -9.87 12.54
C VAL A 359 9.02 -10.28 13.47
N GLN A 360 9.27 -11.16 14.46
CA GLN A 360 8.27 -11.48 15.50
C GLN A 360 7.89 -10.28 16.36
N ARG A 361 8.74 -9.24 16.38
CA ARG A 361 8.56 -8.01 17.15
C ARG A 361 8.30 -6.82 16.23
N TRP A 362 7.56 -7.02 15.14
CA TRP A 362 7.26 -5.96 14.18
C TRP A 362 6.47 -4.82 14.84
N THR A 363 7.12 -3.66 14.99
CA THR A 363 6.48 -2.43 15.44
C THR A 363 6.27 -1.45 14.27
N PRO A 364 5.09 -0.82 14.13
CA PRO A 364 4.80 0.15 13.05
C PRO A 364 5.73 1.38 12.99
N SER A 365 6.50 1.66 14.05
CA SER A 365 7.41 2.81 14.14
C SER A 365 8.87 2.48 13.79
N GLY A 366 9.16 1.25 13.33
CA GLY A 366 10.51 0.77 13.03
C GLY A 366 10.94 0.96 11.57
N ASN A 367 12.06 0.34 11.20
CA ASN A 367 12.52 0.26 9.81
C ASN A 367 11.64 -0.74 9.04
N GLU A 368 10.50 -0.28 8.51
CA GLU A 368 9.56 -1.11 7.75
C GLU A 368 10.26 -1.86 6.61
N GLY A 369 11.17 -1.20 5.89
CA GLY A 369 11.91 -1.85 4.80
C GLY A 369 12.67 -3.10 5.25
N SER A 370 13.33 -3.05 6.41
CA SER A 370 14.01 -4.23 6.97
C SER A 370 13.05 -5.35 7.37
N TYR A 371 11.88 -5.01 7.91
CA TYR A 371 10.87 -6.02 8.26
C TYR A 371 10.31 -6.73 7.03
N TYR A 372 9.98 -5.97 5.97
CA TYR A 372 9.55 -6.53 4.69
C TYR A 372 10.64 -7.42 4.08
N ALA A 373 11.89 -6.94 4.05
CA ALA A 373 13.01 -7.70 3.50
C ALA A 373 13.26 -9.02 4.25
N ALA A 374 13.26 -8.99 5.59
CA ALA A 374 13.42 -10.19 6.42
C ALA A 374 12.26 -11.18 6.24
N SER A 375 11.02 -10.67 6.18
CA SER A 375 9.82 -11.48 5.99
C SER A 375 9.81 -12.17 4.62
N TYR A 376 10.13 -11.41 3.56
CA TYR A 376 10.30 -11.96 2.22
C TYR A 376 11.43 -12.99 2.19
N TYR A 377 12.58 -12.72 2.79
CA TYR A 377 13.71 -13.65 2.86
C TYR A 377 13.31 -15.00 3.46
N ILE A 378 12.62 -14.99 4.61
CA ILE A 378 12.16 -16.22 5.29
C ILE A 378 11.25 -17.02 4.35
N VAL A 379 10.21 -16.40 3.80
CA VAL A 379 9.22 -17.09 2.96
C VAL A 379 9.86 -17.59 1.66
N ALA A 380 10.64 -16.75 0.99
CA ALA A 380 11.30 -17.09 -0.26
C ALA A 380 12.29 -18.25 -0.06
N THR A 381 13.11 -18.21 1.00
CA THR A 381 14.09 -19.27 1.28
C THR A 381 13.41 -20.63 1.51
N VAL A 382 12.33 -20.66 2.29
CA VAL A 382 11.58 -21.90 2.50
C VAL A 382 10.88 -22.36 1.22
N ALA A 383 10.18 -21.45 0.54
CA ALA A 383 9.36 -21.81 -0.61
C ALA A 383 10.19 -22.28 -1.80
N GLU A 384 11.24 -21.54 -2.19
CA GLU A 384 12.09 -21.89 -3.34
C GLU A 384 12.76 -23.25 -3.17
N GLY A 385 13.25 -23.56 -1.96
CA GLY A 385 13.83 -24.87 -1.64
C GLY A 385 12.84 -26.04 -1.67
N LEU A 386 11.53 -25.78 -1.76
CA LEU A 386 10.45 -26.76 -1.64
C LEU A 386 9.46 -26.72 -2.83
N GLY A 387 9.83 -26.08 -3.94
CA GLY A 387 9.05 -26.04 -5.19
C GLY A 387 8.20 -24.78 -5.39
N GLY A 388 8.57 -23.68 -4.73
CA GLY A 388 8.01 -22.34 -4.88
C GLY A 388 6.51 -22.27 -4.57
N LEU A 389 5.72 -21.77 -5.52
CA LEU A 389 4.25 -21.68 -5.37
C LEU A 389 3.58 -23.04 -5.05
N SER A 390 4.16 -24.16 -5.48
CA SER A 390 3.65 -25.49 -5.15
C SER A 390 3.76 -25.79 -3.65
N TYR A 391 4.81 -25.30 -2.98
CA TYR A 391 4.93 -25.38 -1.53
C TYR A 391 3.89 -24.50 -0.85
N VAL A 392 3.73 -23.26 -1.30
CA VAL A 392 2.73 -22.33 -0.75
C VAL A 392 1.32 -22.92 -0.85
N LYS A 393 1.01 -23.62 -1.95
CA LYS A 393 -0.25 -24.34 -2.12
C LYS A 393 -0.45 -25.46 -1.08
N ARG A 394 0.59 -26.26 -0.81
CA ARG A 394 0.54 -27.29 0.25
C ARG A 394 0.34 -26.65 1.62
N LEU A 395 1.05 -25.56 1.90
CA LEU A 395 0.90 -24.80 3.14
C LEU A 395 -0.51 -24.25 3.33
N ALA A 396 -1.11 -23.69 2.28
CA ALA A 396 -2.51 -23.27 2.32
C ALA A 396 -3.46 -24.45 2.61
N GLY A 397 -3.17 -25.64 2.07
CA GLY A 397 -3.87 -26.88 2.40
C GLY A 397 -3.77 -27.25 3.88
N GLU A 398 -2.56 -27.21 4.46
CA GLU A 398 -2.32 -27.49 5.87
C GLU A 398 -3.02 -26.50 6.80
N ILE A 399 -2.95 -25.20 6.50
CA ILE A 399 -3.63 -24.16 7.27
C ILE A 399 -5.16 -24.38 7.24
N ARG A 400 -5.71 -24.66 6.05
CA ARG A 400 -7.14 -24.93 5.90
C ARG A 400 -7.58 -26.18 6.67
N GLY A 401 -6.80 -27.26 6.59
CA GLY A 401 -7.06 -28.51 7.32
C GLY A 401 -7.08 -28.33 8.85
N ARG A 402 -6.38 -27.31 9.36
CA ARG A 402 -6.35 -26.93 10.77
C ARG A 402 -7.46 -25.95 11.19
N GLY A 403 -8.23 -25.43 10.22
CA GLY A 403 -9.22 -24.37 10.46
C GLY A 403 -8.61 -22.98 10.67
N GLY A 404 -7.38 -22.76 10.17
CA GLY A 404 -6.61 -21.53 10.36
C GLY A 404 -5.41 -21.71 11.30
N VAL A 405 -4.68 -20.62 11.53
CA VAL A 405 -3.53 -20.53 12.46
C VAL A 405 -3.65 -19.25 13.29
N ARG A 406 -3.06 -19.21 14.49
CA ARG A 406 -3.17 -18.04 15.38
C ARG A 406 -1.84 -17.51 15.90
N THR A 407 -0.87 -18.41 16.05
CA THR A 407 0.45 -18.10 16.61
C THR A 407 1.58 -18.51 15.66
N ASN A 408 2.79 -18.00 15.89
CA ASN A 408 4.00 -18.43 15.19
C ASN A 408 4.22 -19.93 15.33
N GLN A 409 3.89 -20.50 16.49
CA GLN A 409 4.01 -21.93 16.74
C GLN A 409 3.08 -22.75 15.83
N ASP A 410 1.81 -22.34 15.72
CA ASP A 410 0.83 -23.00 14.85
C ASP A 410 1.25 -22.88 13.38
N LEU A 411 1.69 -21.69 12.98
CA LEU A 411 2.13 -21.39 11.64
C LEU A 411 3.34 -22.23 11.26
N ILE A 412 4.39 -22.27 12.08
CA ILE A 412 5.61 -23.04 11.80
C ILE A 412 5.33 -24.55 11.80
N ALA A 413 4.39 -25.02 12.64
CA ALA A 413 3.92 -26.40 12.57
C ALA A 413 3.22 -26.71 11.22
N ALA A 414 2.40 -25.78 10.70
CA ALA A 414 1.80 -25.92 9.37
C ALA A 414 2.86 -25.86 8.24
N MET A 415 3.83 -24.95 8.34
CA MET A 415 4.97 -24.85 7.42
C MET A 415 5.79 -26.14 7.38
N SER A 416 6.03 -26.75 8.54
CA SER A 416 6.78 -28.01 8.68
C SER A 416 5.99 -29.19 8.08
N ALA A 417 4.69 -29.26 8.36
CA ALA A 417 3.82 -30.29 7.77
C ALA A 417 3.80 -30.19 6.24
N ALA A 418 3.65 -28.98 5.68
CA ALA A 418 3.68 -28.76 4.24
C ALA A 418 5.03 -29.04 3.58
N ALA A 419 6.12 -28.94 4.36
CA ALA A 419 7.48 -29.23 3.94
C ALA A 419 7.83 -30.73 4.02
N GLY A 420 7.06 -31.52 4.77
CA GLY A 420 7.38 -32.91 5.08
C GLY A 420 8.62 -33.07 5.98
N LYS A 421 9.06 -32.00 6.65
CA LYS A 421 10.21 -31.99 7.57
C LYS A 421 10.04 -30.93 8.64
N ASP A 422 10.67 -31.12 9.79
CA ASP A 422 10.66 -30.14 10.86
C ASP A 422 11.50 -28.90 10.48
N LEU A 423 10.86 -27.72 10.50
CA LEU A 423 11.51 -26.45 10.22
C LEU A 423 11.88 -25.68 11.50
N VAL A 424 11.45 -26.12 12.69
CA VAL A 424 11.71 -25.42 13.96
C VAL A 424 13.20 -25.11 14.18
N PRO A 425 14.15 -26.05 13.96
CA PRO A 425 15.58 -25.74 14.13
C PRO A 425 16.04 -24.58 13.24
N HIS A 426 15.54 -24.51 12.01
CA HIS A 426 15.93 -23.46 11.08
C HIS A 426 15.36 -22.09 11.48
N PHE A 427 14.12 -22.06 11.97
CA PHE A 427 13.54 -20.83 12.54
C PHE A 427 14.31 -20.37 13.79
N GLN A 428 14.78 -21.29 14.63
CA GLN A 428 15.64 -20.98 15.78
C GLN A 428 17.00 -20.42 15.37
N GLU A 429 17.63 -20.97 14.32
CA GLU A 429 18.85 -20.41 13.74
C GLU A 429 18.65 -18.96 13.28
N TRP A 430 17.51 -18.70 12.64
CA TRP A 430 17.03 -17.37 12.25
C TRP A 430 16.64 -16.48 13.42
N GLY A 431 16.68 -16.97 14.66
CA GLY A 431 16.44 -16.18 15.87
C GLY A 431 14.96 -16.05 16.24
N PHE A 432 14.09 -16.95 15.78
CA PHE A 432 12.73 -17.05 16.27
C PHE A 432 12.69 -17.67 17.66
N ASP A 433 11.86 -17.12 18.54
CA ASP A 433 11.48 -17.74 19.82
C ASP A 433 10.31 -18.70 19.60
N VAL A 434 10.63 -19.93 19.23
CA VAL A 434 9.67 -21.02 18.98
C VAL A 434 10.11 -22.27 19.72
N ARG A 435 9.16 -22.92 20.40
CA ARG A 435 9.44 -24.10 21.21
C ARG A 435 9.50 -25.34 20.34
N ASP A 436 10.30 -26.29 20.80
CA ASP A 436 10.41 -27.63 20.25
C ASP A 436 9.04 -28.32 20.35
N VAL A 437 8.27 -28.37 19.26
CA VAL A 437 7.06 -29.20 19.22
C VAL A 437 7.52 -30.61 18.94
N ARG A 438 8.01 -31.29 19.97
CA ARG A 438 7.92 -32.74 19.97
C ARG A 438 6.43 -33.03 19.85
N ILE A 439 5.97 -33.44 18.67
CA ILE A 439 4.67 -34.07 18.50
C ILE A 439 4.72 -35.29 19.41
N ALA A 440 4.27 -35.12 20.66
CA ALA A 440 4.13 -36.23 21.56
C ALA A 440 3.12 -37.15 20.91
N ALA A 441 3.59 -38.30 20.43
CA ALA A 441 2.70 -39.40 20.09
C ALA A 441 1.87 -39.66 21.34
N VAL A 442 0.61 -39.21 21.34
CA VAL A 442 -0.29 -39.41 22.48
C VAL A 442 -0.41 -40.93 22.59
N PRO A 443 0.13 -41.56 23.65
CA PRO A 443 0.06 -43.01 23.76
C PRO A 443 -1.42 -43.37 23.78
N ARG A 444 -1.83 -44.38 22.99
CA ARG A 444 -3.23 -44.83 22.89
C ARG A 444 -3.89 -45.00 24.27
N LEU A 445 -3.09 -45.33 25.29
CA LEU A 445 -3.47 -45.40 26.69
C LEU A 445 -4.05 -44.09 27.26
N ALA A 446 -3.49 -42.92 26.93
CA ALA A 446 -3.96 -41.62 27.40
C ALA A 446 -5.32 -41.24 26.79
N VAL A 447 -5.54 -41.59 25.51
CA VAL A 447 -6.84 -41.41 24.83
C VAL A 447 -7.89 -42.33 25.45
N VAL A 448 -7.53 -43.59 25.74
CA VAL A 448 -8.42 -44.55 26.41
C VAL A 448 -8.75 -44.12 27.83
N LEU A 449 -7.77 -43.60 28.59
CA LEU A 449 -7.99 -43.09 29.94
C LEU A 449 -8.88 -41.84 29.95
N ALA A 450 -8.69 -40.92 29.02
CA ALA A 450 -9.54 -39.74 28.87
C ALA A 450 -10.98 -40.12 28.46
N ALA A 451 -11.14 -41.08 27.55
CA ALA A 451 -12.45 -41.61 27.15
C ALA A 451 -13.16 -42.34 28.30
N ALA A 452 -12.41 -43.12 29.10
CA ALA A 452 -12.94 -43.80 30.29
C ALA A 452 -13.35 -42.81 31.38
N ALA A 453 -12.57 -41.74 31.60
CA ALA A 453 -12.92 -40.68 32.54
C ALA A 453 -14.18 -39.92 32.10
N LEU A 454 -14.32 -39.63 30.80
CA LEU A 454 -15.54 -39.01 30.26
C LEU A 454 -16.75 -39.93 30.39
N ALA A 455 -16.61 -41.22 30.09
CA ALA A 455 -17.68 -42.21 30.24
C ALA A 455 -18.09 -42.36 31.72
N ALA A 456 -17.14 -42.34 32.66
CA ALA A 456 -17.41 -42.37 34.09
C ALA A 456 -18.13 -41.09 34.56
N ALA A 457 -17.73 -39.91 34.06
CA ALA A 457 -18.38 -38.64 34.38
C ALA A 457 -19.83 -38.57 33.84
N VAL A 458 -20.07 -39.09 32.63
CA VAL A 458 -21.41 -39.20 32.04
C VAL A 458 -22.26 -40.22 32.80
N GLY A 459 -21.69 -41.38 33.16
CA GLY A 459 -22.35 -42.39 33.98
C GLY A 459 -22.73 -41.87 35.37
N PHE A 460 -21.83 -41.12 36.03
CA PHE A 460 -22.08 -40.48 37.31
C PHE A 460 -23.16 -39.39 37.21
N SER A 461 -23.13 -38.59 36.15
CA SER A 461 -24.15 -37.56 35.90
C SER A 461 -25.54 -38.18 35.68
N LEU A 462 -25.63 -39.26 34.91
CA LEU A 462 -26.87 -40.02 34.71
C LEU A 462 -27.36 -40.68 36.01
N PHE A 463 -26.45 -41.21 36.84
CA PHE A 463 -26.78 -41.77 38.14
C PHE A 463 -27.34 -40.70 39.10
N VAL A 464 -26.74 -39.50 39.14
CA VAL A 464 -27.23 -38.37 39.95
C VAL A 464 -28.61 -37.88 39.47
N ILE A 465 -28.85 -37.86 38.15
CA ILE A 465 -30.15 -37.49 37.56
C ILE A 465 -31.22 -38.54 37.86
N LEU A 466 -30.89 -39.83 37.79
CA LEU A 466 -31.81 -40.93 38.09
C LEU A 466 -32.12 -41.05 39.59
N TRP A 467 -31.16 -40.72 40.47
CA TRP A 467 -31.34 -40.78 41.92
C TRP A 467 -32.15 -39.59 42.49
N ARG A 468 -32.28 -38.47 41.76
CA ARG A 468 -32.97 -37.25 42.23
C ARG A 468 -34.45 -37.12 41.81
N ARG A 469 -35.18 -38.21 41.61
CA ARG A 469 -36.65 -38.14 41.46
C ARG A 469 -37.38 -38.11 42.81
N ARG A 470 -37.25 -37.01 43.55
CA ARG A 470 -38.18 -36.64 44.64
C ARG A 470 -38.24 -35.11 44.75
N VAL A 471 -39.00 -34.50 43.85
CA VAL A 471 -39.29 -33.05 43.78
C VAL A 471 -40.70 -32.82 44.35
N GLU A 472 -40.90 -31.69 45.03
CA GLU A 472 -42.20 -31.19 45.48
C GLU A 472 -42.53 -29.90 44.73
N ARG A 473 -43.81 -29.53 44.61
CA ARG A 473 -44.20 -28.26 43.99
C ARG A 473 -44.42 -27.19 45.05
N CYS A 474 -43.87 -26.00 44.83
CA CYS A 474 -44.15 -24.85 45.67
C CYS A 474 -45.66 -24.53 45.62
N PRO A 475 -46.37 -24.41 46.76
CA PRO A 475 -47.79 -24.12 46.76
C PRO A 475 -48.14 -22.70 46.31
N TYR A 476 -47.16 -21.78 46.30
CA TYR A 476 -47.37 -20.37 45.97
C TYR A 476 -47.13 -20.06 44.48
N CYS A 477 -46.06 -20.61 43.88
CA CYS A 477 -45.70 -20.33 42.48
C CYS A 477 -45.67 -21.57 41.58
N TYR A 478 -45.95 -22.76 42.13
CA TYR A 478 -45.97 -24.05 41.43
C TYR A 478 -44.64 -24.50 40.80
N GLY A 479 -43.55 -23.77 41.03
CA GLY A 479 -42.20 -24.19 40.63
C GLY A 479 -41.79 -25.49 41.35
N GLU A 480 -41.08 -26.37 40.64
CA GLU A 480 -40.57 -27.62 41.19
C GLU A 480 -39.36 -27.34 42.08
N VAL A 481 -39.48 -27.70 43.36
CA VAL A 481 -38.49 -27.43 44.40
C VAL A 481 -37.97 -28.73 45.03
N PRO A 482 -36.69 -28.80 45.42
CA PRO A 482 -36.14 -29.96 46.12
C PRO A 482 -36.93 -30.25 47.41
N ARG A 483 -37.27 -31.53 47.64
CA ARG A 483 -37.90 -31.96 48.91
C ARG A 483 -37.05 -31.53 50.10
N GLY A 484 -37.65 -30.79 51.03
CA GLY A 484 -36.98 -30.29 52.24
C GLY A 484 -36.38 -28.89 52.13
N ALA A 485 -36.56 -28.18 51.02
CA ALA A 485 -36.18 -26.77 50.93
C ALA A 485 -36.99 -25.92 51.92
N ALA A 486 -36.30 -25.09 52.72
CA ALA A 486 -36.95 -24.17 53.66
C ALA A 486 -37.64 -22.98 52.97
N TYR A 487 -37.10 -22.57 51.81
CA TYR A 487 -37.61 -21.47 51.01
C TYR A 487 -37.66 -21.87 49.53
N CYS A 488 -38.63 -21.33 48.80
CA CYS A 488 -38.69 -21.51 47.36
C CYS A 488 -37.61 -20.65 46.68
N PRO A 489 -36.67 -21.22 45.90
CA PRO A 489 -35.62 -20.46 45.22
C PRO A 489 -36.15 -19.56 44.10
N TYR A 490 -37.40 -19.78 43.66
CA TYR A 490 -38.01 -19.01 42.57
C TYR A 490 -38.81 -17.80 43.07
N CYS A 491 -39.52 -17.92 44.20
CA CYS A 491 -40.37 -16.84 44.71
C CYS A 491 -40.01 -16.35 46.12
N GLY A 492 -39.01 -16.96 46.78
CA GLY A 492 -38.55 -16.56 48.10
C GLY A 492 -39.47 -16.91 49.28
N TYR A 493 -40.67 -17.47 49.03
CA TYR A 493 -41.61 -17.81 50.09
C TYR A 493 -41.13 -19.01 50.94
N PRO A 494 -41.31 -18.96 52.27
CA PRO A 494 -41.03 -20.09 53.14
C PRO A 494 -41.98 -21.25 52.83
N LEU A 495 -41.43 -22.46 52.70
CA LEU A 495 -42.17 -23.67 52.34
C LEU A 495 -42.64 -24.46 53.58
N ARG A 496 -42.32 -24.01 54.79
CA ARG A 496 -42.79 -24.55 56.07
C ARG A 496 -43.08 -23.39 57.04
N GLU A 497 -44.18 -23.47 57.78
CA GLU A 497 -44.47 -22.57 58.89
C GLU A 497 -43.40 -22.75 59.99
N GLN A 498 -42.76 -21.64 60.39
CA GLN A 498 -41.96 -21.60 61.61
C GLN A 498 -42.92 -21.72 62.80
N ARG A 499 -42.82 -22.82 63.55
CA ARG A 499 -43.39 -22.86 64.90
C ARG A 499 -42.48 -22.06 65.81
N ASP A 500 -42.99 -20.96 66.33
CA ASP A 500 -42.38 -20.18 67.40
C ASP A 500 -42.25 -21.04 68.66
N GLU A 501 -41.01 -21.39 69.02
CA GLU A 501 -40.67 -21.78 70.38
C GLU A 501 -40.27 -20.52 71.17
N ARG A 502 -41.14 -20.18 72.14
CA ARG A 502 -40.96 -19.20 73.19
C ARG A 502 -39.58 -19.27 73.86
N TRP A 503 -38.99 -18.11 74.10
CA TRP A 503 -38.09 -17.89 75.23
C TRP A 503 -38.76 -16.92 76.21
N GLU A 504 -39.04 -17.42 77.42
CA GLU A 504 -39.39 -16.63 78.60
C GLU A 504 -38.10 -16.03 79.20
N SER A 505 -38.08 -14.71 79.36
CA SER A 505 -37.58 -13.99 80.55
C SER A 505 -37.99 -12.53 80.46
#